data_AF-A0A920EX98-F1
#
_entry.id   AF-A0A920EX98-F1
#
_cell.length_a   1.000
_cell.length_b   1.000
_cell.length_c   1.000
_cell.angle_alpha   90.00
_cell.angle_beta   90.00
_cell.angle_gamma   90.00
#
_symmetry.space_group_name_H-M   'P 1'
#
loop_
_entity.id
_entity.type
_entity.pdbx_description
1 polymer ?
#
loop_
_entity_poly.entity_id
_entity_poly.type
_entity_poly.pdbx_seq_one_letter_code
_entity_poly.pdbx_strand_id
1 'polypeptide(L)' 'MGARPMQRLIQDSIRKILADELLFGKLKNGGSVKIEFDEQSEKIYLKWPKLNGGAGQDTKTSPESIEI' A
#
# COMPACT_ATOMS: atom_id res chain seq x y z
N MET A 1 27.69 -1.10 -11.92
CA MET A 1 26.35 -0.53 -11.68
C MET A 1 25.63 -1.47 -10.72
N GLY A 2 25.52 -1.13 -9.43
CA GLY A 2 24.97 -2.03 -8.39
C GLY A 2 23.50 -1.71 -8.06
N ALA A 3 22.97 -2.21 -6.94
CA ALA A 3 21.58 -2.02 -6.51
C ALA A 3 21.19 -0.59 -6.07
N ARG A 4 22.06 0.41 -6.26
CA ARG A 4 21.77 1.82 -5.93
C ARG A 4 20.51 2.37 -6.62
N PRO A 5 20.24 2.06 -7.91
CA PRO A 5 18.99 2.47 -8.55
C PRO A 5 17.75 1.83 -7.90
N MET A 6 17.84 0.56 -7.49
CA MET A 6 16.77 -0.15 -6.78
C MET A 6 16.47 0.49 -5.42
N GLN A 7 17.50 0.87 -4.67
CA GLN A 7 17.32 1.57 -3.40
C GLN A 7 16.57 2.90 -3.58
N ARG A 8 16.91 3.66 -4.63
CA ARG A 8 16.25 4.94 -4.93
C ARG A 8 14.79 4.75 -5.31
N LEU A 9 14.50 3.76 -6.16
CA LEU A 9 13.13 3.41 -6.54
C LEU A 9 12.27 3.05 -5.32
N ILE A 10 12.78 2.21 -4.41
CA ILE A 10 12.07 1.87 -3.16
C ILE A 10 11.85 3.11 -2.30
N GLN A 11 12.85 3.99 -2.20
CA GLN A 11 12.76 5.19 -1.38
C GLN A 11 11.72 6.18 -1.90
N ASP A 12 11.69 6.40 -3.22
CA ASP A 12 10.81 7.39 -3.83
C ASP A 12 9.37 6.86 -3.96
N SER A 13 9.19 5.59 -4.32
CA SER A 13 7.86 5.00 -4.59
C SER A 13 7.18 4.38 -3.37
N ILE A 14 7.94 3.77 -2.45
CA ILE A 14 7.35 3.04 -1.31
C ILE A 14 7.42 3.88 -0.03
N ARG A 15 8.61 4.36 0.34
CA ARG A 15 8.81 5.02 1.64
C ARG A 15 8.02 6.32 1.76
N LYS A 16 7.94 7.11 0.69
CA LYS A 16 7.22 8.39 0.69
C LYS A 16 5.74 8.21 1.01
N ILE A 17 5.10 7.26 0.33
CA ILE A 17 3.66 7.01 0.47
C ILE A 17 3.35 6.38 1.82
N LEU A 18 4.19 5.44 2.28
CA LEU A 18 4.05 4.90 3.63
C LEU A 18 4.23 5.97 4.70
N ALA A 19 5.10 6.96 4.49
CA ALA A 19 5.25 8.08 5.43
C ALA A 19 3.96 8.90 5.51
N ASP A 20 3.35 9.24 4.37
CA ASP A 20 2.07 9.97 4.36
C ASP A 20 0.95 9.17 5.05
N GLU A 21 0.89 7.85 4.82
CA GLU A 21 -0.07 6.97 5.48
C GLU A 21 0.19 6.80 6.98
N LEU A 22 1.45 6.89 7.43
CA LEU A 22 1.84 6.86 8.84
C LEU A 22 1.54 8.19 9.55
N LEU A 23 1.72 9.32 8.87
CA LEU A 23 1.46 10.63 9.47
C LEU A 23 -0.03 10.99 9.47
N PHE A 24 -0.72 10.68 8.37
CA PHE A 24 -2.06 11.22 8.09
C PHE A 24 -3.10 10.16 7.68
N GLY A 25 -2.66 8.97 7.27
CA GLY A 25 -3.54 7.94 6.71
C GLY A 25 -3.87 6.79 7.66
N LYS A 26 -4.08 5.61 7.08
CA LYS A 26 -4.64 4.43 7.77
C LYS A 26 -3.65 3.75 8.72
N LEU A 27 -2.35 4.06 8.65
CA LEU A 27 -1.34 3.53 9.60
C LEU A 27 -1.07 4.45 10.80
N LYS A 28 -1.72 5.62 10.92
CA LYS A 28 -1.45 6.56 12.02
C LYS A 28 -1.52 5.92 13.41
N ASN A 29 -2.45 4.99 13.60
CA ASN A 29 -2.66 4.27 14.87
C ASN A 29 -2.01 2.87 14.88
N GLY A 30 -1.13 2.59 13.92
CA GLY A 30 -0.60 1.26 13.66
C GLY A 30 -1.54 0.40 12.80
N GLY A 31 -1.04 -0.76 12.37
CA GLY A 31 -1.76 -1.66 11.48
C GLY A 31 -0.82 -2.51 10.65
N SER A 32 -1.36 -3.13 9.61
CA SER A 32 -0.58 -3.88 8.63
C SER A 32 -1.00 -3.46 7.23
N VAL A 33 -0.03 -3.38 6.32
CA VAL A 33 -0.26 -3.09 4.90
C VAL A 33 0.54 -4.07 4.08
N LYS A 34 -0.02 -4.51 2.97
CA LYS A 34 0.64 -5.36 2.00
C LYS A 34 0.92 -4.54 0.75
N ILE A 35 2.14 -4.65 0.24
CA ILE A 35 2.53 -4.03 -1.02
C ILE A 35 2.40 -5.10 -2.10
N GLU A 36 1.65 -4.79 -3.15
CA GLU A 36 1.50 -5.65 -4.33
C GLU A 36 1.94 -4.87 -5.57
N PHE A 37 2.49 -5.58 -6.56
CA PHE A 37 2.92 -5.04 -7.85
C PHE A 37 2.04 -5.64 -8.93
N ASP A 38 1.52 -4.81 -9.81
CA ASP A 38 0.77 -5.23 -10.99
C ASP A 38 1.70 -5.24 -12.21
N GLU A 39 1.96 -6.43 -12.73
CA GLU A 39 2.79 -6.62 -13.92
C GLU A 39 2.17 -6.06 -15.20
N GLN A 40 0.83 -5.92 -15.27
CA GLN A 40 0.17 -5.41 -16.47
C GLN A 40 0.21 -3.88 -16.54
N SER A 41 0.05 -3.22 -15.40
CA SER A 41 0.07 -1.75 -15.32
C SER A 41 1.44 -1.18 -14.94
N GLU A 42 2.41 -2.04 -14.59
CA GLU A 42 3.71 -1.67 -14.00
C GLU A 42 3.59 -0.76 -12.77
N LYS A 43 2.48 -0.88 -12.02
CA LYS A 43 2.20 -0.04 -10.84
C LYS A 43 2.33 -0.82 -9.53
N ILE A 44 2.77 -0.13 -8.50
CA ILE A 44 2.74 -0.61 -7.12
C ILE A 44 1.43 -0.13 -6.48
N TYR A 45 0.79 -0.96 -5.66
CA TYR A 45 -0.39 -0.56 -4.90
C TYR A 45 -0.36 -1.11 -3.47
N LEU A 46 -1.00 -0.35 -2.58
CA LEU A 46 -1.13 -0.69 -1.16
C LEU A 46 -2.46 -1.42 -0.93
N LYS A 47 -2.38 -2.60 -0.32
CA LYS A 47 -3.52 -3.43 0.02
C LYS A 47 -3.61 -3.62 1.52
N TRP A 48 -4.75 -3.28 2.07
CA TRP A 48 -5.01 -3.42 3.49
C TRP A 48 -5.60 -4.82 3.75
N PRO A 49 -4.98 -5.65 4.58
CA PRO A 49 -5.58 -6.91 4.98
C PRO A 49 -6.87 -6.61 5.72
N LYS A 50 -8.00 -7.17 5.26
CA LYS A 50 -9.24 -7.13 6.02
C LYS A 50 -9.00 -7.87 7.34
N LEU A 51 -9.20 -7.20 8.46
CA LEU A 51 -9.21 -7.84 9.76
C LEU A 51 -10.39 -8.83 9.74
N ASN A 52 -10.10 -10.12 9.74
CA ASN A 52 -11.12 -11.15 9.89
C ASN A 52 -11.63 -11.11 11.34
N GLY A 53 -12.54 -10.18 11.62
CA GLY A 53 -13.44 -10.25 12.77
C GLY A 53 -14.75 -10.89 12.31
N GLY A 54 -15.24 -11.87 13.06
CA GLY A 54 -16.39 -12.68 12.68
C GLY A 54 -17.67 -11.90 12.34
N ALA A 55 -18.49 -12.56 11.52
CA ALA A 55 -19.94 -12.39 11.33
C ALA A 55 -20.46 -10.95 11.17
N GLY A 56 -20.74 -10.56 9.93
CA GLY A 56 -21.55 -9.37 9.66
C GLY A 56 -21.36 -8.89 8.22
N GLN A 57 -22.46 -8.77 7.52
CA GLN A 57 -22.56 -8.42 6.11
C GLN A 57 -22.05 -6.99 5.85
N ASP A 58 -21.68 -6.71 4.58
CA ASP A 58 -22.14 -5.54 3.81
C ASP A 58 -21.09 -5.05 2.80
N THR A 59 -21.35 -5.46 1.56
CA THR A 59 -21.35 -4.66 0.32
C THR A 59 -20.34 -3.51 0.14
N LYS A 60 -19.60 -3.64 -0.98
CA LYS A 60 -19.06 -2.54 -1.80
C LYS A 60 -17.90 -1.75 -1.19
N THR A 61 -16.68 -2.19 -1.51
CA THR A 61 -15.59 -1.22 -1.71
C THR A 61 -14.80 -1.70 -2.90
N SER A 62 -15.13 -1.08 -4.05
CA SER A 62 -14.24 -0.97 -5.20
C SER A 62 -12.81 -0.76 -4.71
N PRO A 63 -11.78 -1.37 -5.30
CA PRO A 63 -10.42 -1.01 -4.96
C PRO A 63 -10.30 0.50 -5.24
N GLU A 64 -10.17 1.30 -4.17
CA GLU A 64 -9.67 2.65 -4.28
C GLU A 64 -8.20 2.51 -4.62
N SER A 65 -7.94 2.36 -5.92
CA SER A 65 -6.62 2.39 -6.52
C SER A 65 -6.05 3.78 -6.25
N ILE A 66 -5.23 3.91 -5.22
CA ILE A 66 -4.32 5.06 -5.13
C ILE A 66 -3.23 4.75 -6.15
N GLU A 67 -3.36 5.37 -7.33
CA GLU A 67 -2.34 5.30 -8.37
C GLU A 67 -1.08 6.02 -7.87
N ILE A 68 0.05 5.31 -7.92
CA ILE A 68 1.40 5.83 -7.70
C ILE A 68 1.99 6.20 -9.05
#